data_AF-A0A6B7HKS9-F1
#
_entry.id   AF-A0A6B7HKS9-F1
#
_cell.length_a   1.000
_cell.length_b   1.000
_cell.length_c   1.000
_cell.angle_alpha   90.00
_cell.angle_beta   90.00
_cell.angle_gamma   90.00
#
_symmetry.space_group_name_H-M   'P 1'
#
loop_
_entity.id
_entity.type
_entity.pdbx_description
1 polymer ?
#
loop_
_entity_poly.entity_id
_entity_poly.type
_entity_poly.pdbx_seq_one_letter_code
_entity_poly.pdbx_strand_id
1 'polypeptide(L)'
;STAQMISYELTLGFSILSVIVCTKSLNLISIVLAQKTVWYCFPLFPVFLMFFISCLAETNRHPFDLPEAEAELVSGYNVEYSAMGFALFFLGEYANILLMSSLTNILFLGGWLAPFPFSIKFINFLPGSFWFSIKVCFLIILFVVARAILPRYRYDQLMRLGWK
;
A
#
# COMPACT_ATOMS: atom_id res chain seq x y z
N SER A 1 18.96 -1.83 -1.77
CA SER A 1 17.77 -0.97 -1.62
C SER A 1 17.21 -0.48 -2.96
N THR A 2 18.00 0.21 -3.80
CA THR A 2 17.53 0.78 -5.07
C THR A 2 16.97 -0.25 -6.07
N ALA A 3 17.65 -1.39 -6.23
CA ALA A 3 17.18 -2.45 -7.12
C ALA A 3 15.83 -3.08 -6.71
N GLN A 4 15.56 -3.17 -5.40
CA GLN A 4 14.27 -3.64 -4.87
C GLN A 4 13.18 -2.62 -5.19
N MET A 5 13.40 -1.35 -4.86
CA MET A 5 12.45 -0.26 -5.11
C MET A 5 12.01 -0.23 -6.59
N ILE A 6 12.98 -0.22 -7.51
CA ILE A 6 12.70 -0.17 -8.96
C ILE A 6 11.96 -1.44 -9.43
N SER A 7 12.29 -2.62 -8.90
CA SER A 7 11.64 -3.87 -9.30
C SER A 7 10.15 -3.89 -8.92
N TYR A 8 9.80 -3.39 -7.73
CA TYR A 8 8.41 -3.35 -7.27
C TYR A 8 7.63 -2.16 -7.84
N GLU A 9 8.29 -1.05 -8.19
CA GLU A 9 7.66 0.05 -8.94
C GLU A 9 7.09 -0.43 -10.28
N LEU A 10 7.78 -1.32 -10.99
CA LEU A 10 7.27 -1.91 -12.23
C LEU A 10 5.98 -2.70 -11.98
N THR A 11 5.94 -3.51 -10.92
CA THR A 11 4.77 -4.33 -10.57
C THR A 11 3.57 -3.44 -10.17
N LEU A 12 3.83 -2.37 -9.42
CA LEU A 12 2.83 -1.35 -9.09
C LEU A 12 2.30 -0.66 -10.35
N GLY A 13 3.17 -0.28 -11.28
CA GLY A 13 2.77 0.31 -12.56
C GLY A 13 1.81 -0.60 -13.35
N PHE A 14 2.13 -1.89 -13.49
CA PHE A 14 1.27 -2.84 -14.20
C PHE A 14 -0.08 -3.08 -13.51
N SER A 15 -0.10 -3.17 -12.18
CA SER A 15 -1.34 -3.32 -11.45
C SER A 15 -2.23 -2.07 -11.54
N ILE A 16 -1.67 -0.86 -11.53
CA ILE A 16 -2.42 0.40 -11.76
C ILE A 16 -2.99 0.43 -13.19
N LEU A 17 -2.20 0.01 -14.19
CA LEU A 17 -2.67 -0.09 -15.58
C LEU A 17 -3.90 -1.01 -15.70
N SER A 18 -3.92 -2.13 -14.98
CA SER A 18 -5.09 -3.03 -15.00
C SER A 18 -6.39 -2.33 -14.53
N VAL A 19 -6.29 -1.48 -13.50
CA VAL A 19 -7.42 -0.70 -12.97
C VAL A 19 -7.82 0.39 -13.97
N ILE A 20 -6.85 1.05 -14.61
CA ILE A 20 -7.10 2.07 -15.63
C ILE A 20 -7.85 1.50 -16.83
N VAL A 21 -7.54 0.27 -17.26
CA VAL A 21 -8.25 -0.39 -18.37
C VAL A 21 -9.73 -0.61 -18.03
N CYS A 22 -10.05 -0.91 -16.76
CA CYS A 22 -11.43 -1.05 -16.31
C CYS A 22 -12.19 0.29 -16.24
N THR A 23 -11.51 1.38 -15.86
CA THR A 23 -12.14 2.70 -15.65
C THR A 23 -12.13 3.59 -16.90
N LYS A 24 -11.25 3.30 -17.87
CA LYS A 24 -11.00 4.07 -19.10
C LYS A 24 -10.60 5.53 -18.85
N SER A 25 -10.09 5.84 -17.65
CA SER A 25 -9.74 7.20 -17.25
C SER A 25 -8.60 7.19 -16.24
N LEU A 26 -7.74 8.21 -16.30
CA LEU A 26 -6.63 8.43 -15.37
C LEU A 26 -7.02 9.27 -14.14
N ASN A 27 -8.21 9.88 -14.14
CA ASN A 27 -8.64 10.72 -13.03
C ASN A 27 -9.07 9.85 -11.83
N LEU A 28 -8.40 10.01 -10.69
CA LEU A 28 -8.68 9.29 -9.45
C LEU A 28 -10.14 9.40 -9.00
N ILE A 29 -10.78 10.56 -9.20
CA ILE A 29 -12.20 10.77 -8.87
C ILE A 29 -13.08 9.86 -9.74
N SER A 30 -12.79 9.78 -11.05
CA SER A 30 -13.54 8.92 -11.97
C SER A 30 -13.31 7.43 -11.69
N ILE A 31 -12.11 7.05 -11.24
CA ILE A 31 -11.79 5.68 -10.81
C ILE A 31 -12.63 5.29 -9.60
N VAL A 32 -12.74 6.17 -8.61
CA VAL A 32 -13.60 5.94 -7.44
C VAL A 32 -15.07 5.84 -7.85
N LEU A 33 -15.55 6.77 -8.69
CA LEU A 33 -16.96 6.76 -9.12
C LEU A 33 -17.33 5.53 -9.97
N ALA A 34 -16.39 4.95 -10.72
CA ALA A 34 -16.59 3.71 -11.47
C ALA A 34 -16.80 2.49 -10.55
N GLN A 35 -16.33 2.55 -9.30
CA GLN A 35 -16.44 1.48 -8.30
C GLN A 35 -17.75 1.53 -7.49
N LYS A 36 -18.77 2.26 -7.96
CA LYS A 36 -20.08 2.36 -7.30
C LYS A 36 -20.86 1.04 -7.26
N THR A 37 -20.71 0.21 -8.30
CA THR A 37 -21.45 -1.05 -8.43
C THR A 37 -20.75 -2.17 -7.68
N VAL A 38 -19.45 -2.36 -7.96
CA VAL A 38 -18.59 -3.38 -7.34
C VAL A 38 -17.21 -2.77 -7.15
N TRP A 39 -16.61 -2.99 -5.98
CA TRP A 39 -15.22 -2.61 -5.72
C TRP A 39 -14.25 -3.48 -6.51
N TYR A 40 -13.18 -2.90 -7.03
CA TYR A 40 -12.20 -3.66 -7.83
C TYR A 40 -11.46 -4.73 -7.05
N CYS A 41 -11.47 -4.69 -5.71
CA CYS A 41 -10.99 -5.79 -4.88
C CYS A 41 -11.63 -7.15 -5.21
N PHE A 42 -12.92 -7.19 -5.59
CA PHE A 42 -13.60 -8.45 -5.91
C PHE A 42 -13.25 -9.03 -7.29
N PRO A 43 -13.42 -8.31 -8.43
CA PRO A 43 -13.08 -8.84 -9.74
C PRO A 43 -11.57 -8.97 -9.97
N LEU A 44 -10.76 -8.10 -9.36
CA LEU A 44 -9.31 -8.04 -9.52
C LEU A 44 -8.58 -8.50 -8.25
N PHE A 45 -9.13 -9.47 -7.52
CA PHE A 45 -8.56 -9.93 -6.26
C PHE A 45 -7.08 -10.35 -6.34
N PRO A 46 -6.62 -11.10 -7.36
CA PRO A 46 -5.20 -11.43 -7.49
C PRO A 46 -4.32 -10.20 -7.69
N VAL A 47 -4.81 -9.21 -8.45
CA VAL A 47 -4.08 -7.97 -8.72
C VAL A 47 -4.02 -7.09 -7.46
N PHE A 48 -5.09 -7.06 -6.67
CA PHE A 48 -5.10 -6.40 -5.36
C PHE A 48 -4.06 -7.00 -4.42
N LEU A 49 -3.94 -8.32 -4.35
CA LEU A 49 -2.91 -8.98 -3.54
C LEU A 49 -1.49 -8.64 -4.03
N MET A 50 -1.25 -8.69 -5.34
CA MET A 50 0.04 -8.30 -5.92
C MET A 50 0.38 -6.84 -5.64
N PHE A 51 -0.61 -5.94 -5.73
CA PHE A 51 -0.45 -4.53 -5.38
C PHE A 51 -0.08 -4.35 -3.91
N PHE A 52 -0.81 -5.02 -3.00
CA PHE A 52 -0.54 -4.93 -1.57
C PHE A 52 0.85 -5.46 -1.19
N ILE A 53 1.27 -6.60 -1.76
CA ILE A 53 2.63 -7.15 -1.56
C ILE A 53 3.69 -6.19 -2.10
N SER A 54 3.44 -5.56 -3.25
CA SER A 54 4.37 -4.60 -3.84
C SER A 54 4.47 -3.31 -3.03
N CYS A 55 3.35 -2.81 -2.47
CA CYS A 55 3.35 -1.69 -1.55
C CYS A 55 4.15 -1.99 -0.27
N LEU A 56 4.02 -3.20 0.28
CA LEU A 56 4.85 -3.64 1.41
C LEU A 56 6.34 -3.61 1.06
N ALA A 57 6.71 -4.11 -0.12
CA ALA A 57 8.09 -4.16 -0.57
C ALA A 57 8.70 -2.77 -0.87
N GLU A 58 7.90 -1.82 -1.39
CA GLU A 58 8.33 -0.46 -1.68
C GLU A 58 8.55 0.37 -0.41
N THR A 59 7.69 0.17 0.61
CA THR A 59 7.84 0.83 1.92
C THR A 59 9.04 0.33 2.73
N ASN A 60 9.79 -0.65 2.21
CA ASN A 60 10.96 -1.27 2.86
C ASN A 60 10.67 -1.68 4.31
N ARG A 61 9.46 -2.18 4.60
CA ARG A 61 9.11 -2.61 5.96
C ARG A 61 9.09 -4.13 6.08
N HIS A 62 9.37 -4.60 7.30
CA HIS A 62 9.29 -6.01 7.67
C HIS A 62 8.00 -6.64 7.15
N PRO A 63 8.03 -7.65 6.26
CA PRO A 63 9.06 -8.68 6.02
C PRO A 63 10.11 -8.41 4.91
N PHE A 64 10.04 -7.28 4.21
CA PHE A 64 10.91 -6.92 3.08
C PHE A 64 11.97 -5.86 3.44
N ASP A 65 12.53 -6.02 4.64
CA ASP A 65 13.30 -5.00 5.35
C ASP A 65 14.83 -5.20 5.26
N LEU A 66 15.30 -5.52 4.07
CA LEU A 66 16.71 -5.86 3.83
C LEU A 66 17.65 -4.65 4.03
N PRO A 67 17.29 -3.43 3.59
CA PRO A 67 18.13 -2.24 3.82
C PRO A 67 18.28 -1.86 5.29
N GLU A 68 17.20 -1.94 6.09
CA GLU A 68 17.24 -1.59 7.52
C GLU A 68 18.00 -2.68 8.29
N ALA A 69 17.84 -3.96 7.95
CA ALA A 69 18.55 -5.06 8.62
C ALA A 69 20.06 -5.07 8.35
N GLU A 70 20.51 -4.74 7.12
CA GLU A 70 21.95 -4.59 6.83
C GLU A 70 22.54 -3.35 7.53
N ALA A 71 21.77 -2.27 7.65
CA ALA A 71 22.17 -1.07 8.39
C ALA A 71 22.17 -1.30 9.91
N GLU A 72 21.23 -2.06 10.47
CA GLU A 72 21.16 -2.39 11.91
C GLU A 72 22.38 -3.20 12.39
N LEU A 73 22.91 -4.10 11.54
CA LEU A 73 24.11 -4.89 11.84
C LEU A 73 25.39 -4.03 11.99
N VAL A 74 25.42 -2.85 11.38
CA VAL A 74 26.56 -1.91 11.42
C VAL A 74 26.19 -0.60 12.13
N SER A 75 24.97 -0.49 12.68
CA SER A 75 24.40 0.72 13.28
C SER A 75 24.35 1.96 12.37
N GLY A 76 24.09 1.80 11.07
CA GLY A 76 24.17 2.85 10.05
C GLY A 76 23.39 4.13 10.36
N TYR A 77 22.05 4.13 10.21
CA TYR A 77 21.26 5.35 10.39
C TYR A 77 21.23 5.88 11.84
N ASN A 78 21.45 5.01 12.83
CA ASN A 78 21.51 5.38 14.25
C ASN A 78 22.80 6.12 14.63
N VAL A 79 23.88 5.94 13.87
CA VAL A 79 25.17 6.62 14.12
C VAL A 79 25.37 7.81 13.17
N GLU A 80 24.82 7.74 11.95
CA GLU A 80 25.06 8.74 10.90
C GLU A 80 24.16 9.98 11.00
N TYR A 81 22.96 9.88 11.58
CA TYR A 81 22.01 10.99 11.64
C TYR A 81 21.77 11.50 13.06
N SER A 82 21.94 12.82 13.24
CA SER A 82 21.56 13.51 14.47
C SER A 82 20.03 13.67 14.57
N ALA A 83 19.53 13.85 15.80
CA ALA A 83 18.11 13.82 16.20
C ALA A 83 17.07 14.30 15.16
N MET A 84 17.30 15.44 14.50
CA MET A 84 16.37 15.97 13.49
C MET A 84 16.34 15.15 12.20
N GLY A 85 17.52 14.72 11.71
CA GLY A 85 17.63 13.87 10.53
C GLY A 85 16.95 12.52 10.76
N PHE A 86 17.21 11.92 11.93
CA PHE A 86 16.54 10.69 12.36
C PHE A 86 15.01 10.84 12.36
N ALA A 87 14.48 11.92 12.97
CA ALA A 87 13.03 12.16 13.01
C ALA A 87 12.42 12.30 11.60
N LEU A 88 13.10 12.96 10.67
CA LEU A 88 12.64 13.13 9.29
C LEU A 88 12.60 11.81 8.52
N PHE A 89 13.54 10.89 8.75
CA PHE A 89 13.50 9.55 8.13
C PHE A 89 12.28 8.76 8.58
N PHE A 90 12.02 8.67 9.89
CA PHE A 90 10.83 7.99 10.38
C PHE A 90 9.54 8.64 9.87
N LEU A 91 9.48 9.97 9.87
CA LEU A 91 8.33 10.69 9.34
C LEU A 91 8.09 10.35 7.87
N GLY A 92 9.15 10.31 7.06
CA GLY A 92 9.07 9.95 5.64
C GLY A 92 8.59 8.52 5.41
N GLU A 93 9.10 7.55 6.16
CA GLU A 93 8.65 6.16 6.05
C GLU A 93 7.18 5.99 6.44
N TYR A 94 6.75 6.58 7.55
CA TYR A 94 5.34 6.51 7.97
C TYR A 94 4.42 7.28 7.01
N ALA A 95 4.87 8.39 6.44
CA ALA A 95 4.15 9.10 5.41
C ALA A 95 3.98 8.23 4.15
N ASN A 96 5.01 7.49 3.75
CA ASN A 96 4.93 6.56 2.61
C ASN A 96 3.95 5.40 2.86
N ILE A 97 3.90 4.83 4.07
CA ILE A 97 2.91 3.81 4.42
C ILE A 97 1.49 4.37 4.28
N LEU A 98 1.26 5.60 4.76
CA LEU A 98 -0.04 6.26 4.66
C LEU A 98 -0.40 6.54 3.20
N LEU A 99 0.56 7.00 2.40
CA LEU A 99 0.37 7.26 0.97
C LEU A 99 0.01 5.97 0.22
N MET A 100 0.75 4.89 0.41
CA MET A 100 0.49 3.62 -0.28
C MET A 100 -0.84 2.99 0.14
N SER A 101 -1.19 3.09 1.43
CA SER A 101 -2.51 2.68 1.93
C SER A 101 -3.64 3.52 1.32
N SER A 102 -3.42 4.83 1.17
CA SER A 102 -4.39 5.74 0.54
C SER A 102 -4.62 5.40 -0.94
N LEU A 103 -3.56 5.11 -1.69
CA LEU A 103 -3.63 4.71 -3.10
C LEU A 103 -4.34 3.36 -3.26
N THR A 104 -4.00 2.38 -2.43
CA THR A 104 -4.67 1.07 -2.40
C THR A 104 -6.18 1.23 -2.19
N ASN A 105 -6.56 2.13 -1.27
CA ASN A 105 -7.97 2.39 -0.98
C ASN A 105 -8.72 3.01 -2.19
N ILE A 106 -8.10 3.98 -2.86
CA ILE A 106 -8.68 4.66 -4.03
C ILE A 106 -8.82 3.69 -5.21
N LEU A 107 -7.80 2.86 -5.45
CA LEU A 107 -7.73 2.00 -6.62
C LEU A 107 -8.59 0.73 -6.49
N PHE A 108 -8.67 0.12 -5.30
CA PHE A 108 -9.31 -1.20 -5.16
C PHE A 108 -10.52 -1.23 -4.23
N LEU A 109 -10.58 -0.37 -3.20
CA LEU A 109 -11.57 -0.42 -2.13
C LEU A 109 -12.62 0.70 -2.24
N GLY A 110 -12.72 1.38 -3.37
CA GLY A 110 -13.75 2.38 -3.64
C GLY A 110 -13.58 3.70 -2.90
N GLY A 111 -12.40 3.99 -2.33
CA GLY A 111 -12.10 5.26 -1.66
C GLY A 111 -13.16 5.68 -0.64
N TRP A 112 -13.86 6.79 -0.92
CA TRP A 112 -14.91 7.36 -0.07
C TRP A 112 -16.31 6.74 -0.25
N LEU A 113 -16.48 5.77 -1.17
CA LEU A 113 -17.77 5.11 -1.37
C LEU A 113 -18.11 4.16 -0.22
N ALA A 114 -19.38 4.14 0.16
CA ALA A 114 -19.90 3.20 1.14
C ALA A 114 -19.82 1.74 0.62
N PRO A 115 -19.62 0.74 1.50
CA PRO A 115 -19.48 -0.67 1.11
C PRO A 115 -20.68 -1.29 0.41
N PHE A 116 -21.89 -0.80 0.67
CA PHE A 116 -23.09 -1.37 0.10
C PHE A 116 -24.02 -0.26 -0.40
N PRO A 117 -24.41 -0.29 -1.69
CA PRO A 117 -25.41 0.65 -2.23
C PRO A 117 -26.84 0.39 -1.68
N PHE A 118 -27.08 -0.73 -0.98
CA PHE A 118 -28.44 -1.22 -0.72
C PHE A 118 -28.87 -1.38 0.75
N SER A 119 -28.13 -0.94 1.77
CA SER A 119 -28.71 -1.04 3.12
C SER A 119 -28.32 0.06 4.07
N ILE A 120 -29.39 0.70 4.56
CA ILE A 120 -29.51 1.49 5.80
C ILE A 120 -29.24 2.98 5.61
N LYS A 121 -30.31 3.78 5.64
CA LYS A 121 -30.33 5.27 5.72
C LYS A 121 -29.34 5.86 6.74
N PHE A 122 -28.94 5.08 7.74
CA PHE A 122 -27.99 5.45 8.79
C PHE A 122 -26.53 5.54 8.31
N ILE A 123 -26.13 4.74 7.31
CA ILE A 123 -24.77 4.69 6.76
C ILE A 123 -24.46 5.86 5.82
N ASN A 124 -25.49 6.42 5.16
CA ASN A 124 -25.38 7.61 4.32
C ASN A 124 -25.28 8.93 5.11
N PHE A 125 -25.48 8.92 6.42
CA PHE A 125 -25.30 10.12 7.25
C PHE A 125 -23.82 10.43 7.52
N LEU A 126 -22.95 9.41 7.45
CA LEU A 126 -21.53 9.58 7.67
C LEU A 126 -20.86 10.22 6.44
N PRO A 127 -20.02 11.25 6.62
CA PRO A 127 -19.32 11.88 5.51
C PRO A 127 -18.41 10.86 4.81
N GLY A 128 -18.30 10.94 3.48
CA GLY A 128 -17.45 10.03 2.69
C GLY A 128 -15.99 9.96 3.17
N SER A 129 -15.49 11.04 3.79
CA SER A 129 -14.17 11.10 4.44
C SER A 129 -14.01 10.07 5.57
N PHE A 130 -15.07 9.78 6.32
CA PHE A 130 -15.04 8.80 7.40
C PHE A 130 -14.82 7.38 6.86
N TRP A 131 -15.51 7.03 5.77
CA TRP A 131 -15.32 5.74 5.08
C TRP A 131 -13.92 5.58 4.50
N PHE A 132 -13.38 6.67 3.96
CA PHE A 132 -12.00 6.67 3.49
C PHE A 132 -11.02 6.40 4.64
N SER A 133 -11.17 7.12 5.76
CA SER A 133 -10.29 6.98 6.93
C SER A 133 -10.34 5.58 7.53
N ILE A 134 -11.53 4.99 7.70
CA ILE A 134 -11.68 3.61 8.21
C ILE A 134 -10.94 2.60 7.33
N LYS A 135 -11.08 2.69 6.02
CA LYS A 135 -10.43 1.75 5.09
C LYS A 135 -8.90 1.92 5.10
N VAL A 136 -8.42 3.15 5.20
CA VAL A 136 -6.98 3.43 5.36
C VAL A 136 -6.47 2.86 6.69
N CYS A 137 -7.19 3.07 7.80
CA CYS A 137 -6.85 2.46 9.09
C CYS A 137 -6.83 0.94 9.02
N PHE A 138 -7.79 0.31 8.33
CA PHE A 138 -7.81 -1.13 8.11
C PHE A 138 -6.57 -1.61 7.35
N LEU A 139 -6.17 -0.91 6.28
CA LEU A 139 -4.95 -1.23 5.54
C LEU A 139 -3.71 -1.07 6.43
N ILE A 140 -3.59 -0.01 7.22
CA ILE A 140 -2.47 0.17 8.15
C ILE A 140 -2.42 -0.97 9.18
N ILE A 141 -3.57 -1.41 9.69
CA ILE A 141 -3.63 -2.58 10.58
C ILE A 141 -3.11 -3.83 9.84
N LEU A 142 -3.47 -4.03 8.57
CA LEU A 142 -2.91 -5.13 7.76
C LEU A 142 -1.40 -5.02 7.59
N PHE A 143 -0.83 -3.82 7.42
CA PHE A 143 0.63 -3.62 7.41
C PHE A 143 1.27 -4.06 8.74
N VAL A 144 0.68 -3.67 9.88
CA VAL A 144 1.17 -4.05 11.21
C VAL A 144 1.05 -5.56 11.44
N VAL A 145 -0.06 -6.16 11.00
CA VAL A 145 -0.29 -7.61 11.10
C VAL A 145 0.68 -8.38 10.20
N ALA A 146 0.92 -7.92 8.97
CA ALA A 146 1.91 -8.51 8.07
C ALA A 146 3.30 -8.54 8.69
N ARG A 147 3.69 -7.46 9.40
CA ARG A 147 4.93 -7.40 10.18
C ARG A 147 4.97 -8.43 11.32
N ALA A 148 3.85 -8.67 12.00
CA ALA A 148 3.79 -9.59 13.14
C ALA A 148 3.79 -11.08 12.73
N ILE A 149 3.19 -11.41 11.58
CA ILE A 149 2.97 -12.80 11.17
C ILE A 149 4.14 -13.35 10.34
N LEU A 150 4.75 -12.53 9.49
CA LEU A 150 5.64 -13.03 8.44
C LEU A 150 7.12 -13.01 8.87
N PRO A 151 7.86 -14.12 8.64
CA PRO A 151 9.30 -14.12 8.78
C PRO A 151 9.95 -13.25 7.70
N ARG A 152 11.18 -12.81 7.95
CA ARG A 152 11.96 -11.99 7.01
C ARG A 152 12.32 -12.80 5.76
N TYR A 153 12.23 -12.16 4.60
CA TYR A 153 12.71 -12.72 3.33
C TYR A 153 14.16 -12.32 3.05
N ARG A 154 14.92 -13.24 2.44
CA ARG A 154 16.28 -12.96 1.95
C ARG A 154 16.22 -12.21 0.60
N TYR A 155 17.21 -11.34 0.34
CA TYR A 155 17.31 -10.56 -0.91
C TYR A 155 17.15 -11.41 -2.18
N ASP A 156 17.84 -12.55 -2.24
CA ASP A 156 17.78 -13.46 -3.40
C ASP A 156 16.37 -14.03 -3.65
N GLN A 157 15.61 -14.28 -2.58
CA GLN A 157 14.24 -14.79 -2.67
C GLN A 157 13.27 -13.67 -3.07
N LEU A 158 13.48 -12.46 -2.54
CA LEU A 158 12.69 -11.28 -2.85
C LEU A 158 12.84 -10.88 -4.32
N MET A 159 14.08 -10.82 -4.84
CA MET A 159 14.30 -10.53 -6.25
C MET A 159 13.72 -11.62 -7.15
N ARG A 160 13.77 -12.89 -6.72
CA ARG A 160 13.14 -13.99 -7.45
C ARG A 160 11.60 -13.91 -7.43
N LEU A 161 10.98 -13.36 -6.38
CA LEU A 161 9.53 -13.13 -6.31
C LEU A 161 9.07 -11.96 -7.19
N GLY A 162 9.88 -10.91 -7.34
CA GLY A 162 9.54 -9.79 -8.22
C GLY A 162 9.71 -10.11 -9.72
N TRP A 163 10.65 -10.99 -10.06
CA TRP A 163 11.06 -11.27 -11.45
C TRP A 163 10.62 -12.63 -12.01
N LYS A 164 9.95 -13.49 -11.23
CA LYS A 164 9.37 -14.75 -11.70
C LYS A 164 7.88 -14.79 -11.40
#